data_AF-R6JPW6-F1
#
_entry.id   AF-R6JPW6-F1
#
_cell.length_a   1.000
_cell.length_b   1.000
_cell.length_c   1.000
_cell.angle_alpha   90.00
_cell.angle_beta   90.00
_cell.angle_gamma   90.00
#
_symmetry.space_group_name_H-M   'P 1'
#
loop_
_entity.id
_entity.type
_entity.pdbx_description
1 polymer ?
#
loop_
_entity_poly.entity_id
_entity_poly.type
_entity_poly.pdbx_seq_one_letter_code
_entity_poly.pdbx_strand_id
1 'polypeptide(L)'
;MITVAATKDFDTAIILTKDYLKQLQQERNHAEEAIEIVKTILAGNESENTQCLKRKEVSEILEISMDALRNWEMNGLLTVKRKDNGYRVYTDGDIQRLKIIRSLRCANYSLEAILRLLQQLSKNPDTDIRVALNTPKQTDDIISVCDRLIVSLLSAERNANTLLQMLKEMQIKFL
;
A
#
# COMPACT_ATOMS: atom_id res chain seq x y z
N MET A 1 16.33 -3.24 20.82
CA MET A 1 15.29 -2.72 21.74
C MET A 1 15.09 -3.68 22.92
N ILE A 2 14.50 -4.86 22.72
CA ILE A 2 14.29 -5.87 23.79
C ILE A 2 15.63 -6.36 24.39
N THR A 3 16.61 -6.65 23.53
CA THR A 3 17.96 -7.06 23.94
C THR A 3 18.76 -5.97 24.67
N VAL A 4 18.47 -4.69 24.41
CA VAL A 4 19.17 -3.55 25.03
C VAL A 4 18.52 -3.18 26.38
N ALA A 5 17.20 -3.31 26.49
CA ALA A 5 16.52 -3.22 27.79
C ALA A 5 16.99 -4.32 28.76
N ALA A 6 17.29 -5.52 28.24
CA ALA A 6 17.84 -6.62 29.03
C ALA A 6 19.24 -6.32 29.62
N THR A 7 20.00 -5.40 29.01
CA THR A 7 21.30 -4.93 29.53
C THR A 7 21.18 -3.70 30.44
N LYS A 8 19.95 -3.32 30.86
CA LYS A 8 19.64 -2.11 31.65
C LYS A 8 20.04 -0.78 31.01
N ASP A 9 20.31 -0.77 29.71
CA ASP A 9 20.54 0.46 28.96
C ASP A 9 19.19 1.03 28.49
N PHE A 10 18.46 1.64 29.43
CA PHE A 10 17.12 2.17 29.19
C PHE A 10 17.13 3.39 28.26
N ASP A 11 18.16 4.23 28.31
CA ASP A 11 18.29 5.40 27.44
C ASP A 11 18.39 4.99 25.97
N THR A 12 19.28 4.05 25.64
CA THR A 12 19.41 3.54 24.28
C THR A 12 18.12 2.82 23.85
N ALA A 13 17.49 2.04 24.74
CA ALA A 13 16.23 1.38 24.41
C ALA A 13 15.11 2.40 24.09
N ILE A 14 15.02 3.50 24.83
CA ILE A 14 14.06 4.59 24.60
C ILE A 14 14.31 5.28 23.25
N ILE A 15 15.57 5.60 22.92
CA ILE A 15 15.93 6.22 21.64
C ILE A 15 15.53 5.32 20.48
N LEU A 16 15.92 4.04 20.51
CA LEU A 16 15.56 3.07 19.48
C LEU A 16 14.04 2.90 19.32
N THR A 17 13.28 2.96 20.43
CA THR A 17 11.81 2.87 20.40
C THR A 17 11.20 4.09 19.72
N LYS A 18 11.72 5.30 19.99
CA LYS A 18 11.27 6.53 19.35
C LYS A 18 11.57 6.54 17.86
N ASP A 19 12.76 6.09 17.45
CA ASP A 19 13.13 6.00 16.05
C ASP A 19 12.24 5.01 15.29
N TYR A 20 11.97 3.84 15.90
CA TYR A 20 11.03 2.88 15.35
C TYR A 20 9.61 3.46 15.21
N LEU A 21 9.12 4.18 16.23
CA LEU A 21 7.81 4.84 16.17
C LEU A 21 7.75 5.88 15.04
N LYS A 22 8.82 6.66 14.83
CA LYS A 22 8.92 7.62 13.74
C LYS A 22 8.83 6.95 12.37
N GLN A 23 9.51 5.81 12.19
CA GLN A 23 9.44 5.03 10.95
C GLN A 23 8.02 4.51 10.68
N LEU A 24 7.34 3.96 11.69
CA LEU A 24 5.95 3.50 11.57
C LEU A 24 4.99 4.62 11.17
N GLN A 25 5.15 5.81 11.77
CA GLN A 25 4.33 6.97 11.43
C GLN A 25 4.56 7.45 10.00
N GLN A 26 5.82 7.44 9.53
CA GLN A 26 6.14 7.76 8.15
C GLN A 26 5.49 6.76 7.17
N GLU A 27 5.59 5.46 7.46
CA GLU A 27 4.97 4.42 6.64
C GLU A 27 3.44 4.56 6.62
N ARG A 28 2.81 4.89 7.75
CA ARG A 28 1.37 5.15 7.81
C ARG A 28 0.99 6.38 6.98
N ASN A 29 1.75 7.46 7.08
CA ASN A 29 1.48 8.69 6.34
C ASN A 29 1.58 8.42 4.82
N HIS A 30 2.59 7.67 4.36
CA HIS A 30 2.69 7.26 2.96
C HIS A 30 1.49 6.41 2.52
N ALA A 31 1.01 5.50 3.38
CA ALA A 31 -0.18 4.69 3.11
C ALA A 31 -1.48 5.51 3.02
N GLU A 32 -1.59 6.61 3.78
CA GLU A 32 -2.72 7.54 3.71
C GLU A 32 -2.62 8.47 2.49
N GLU A 33 -1.44 9.01 2.19
CA GLU A 33 -1.20 9.82 0.99
C GLU A 33 -1.53 9.05 -0.29
N ALA A 34 -1.18 7.76 -0.35
CA ALA A 34 -1.55 6.91 -1.48
C ALA A 34 -3.07 6.80 -1.68
N ILE A 35 -3.87 6.78 -0.59
CA ILE A 35 -5.33 6.79 -0.67
C ILE A 35 -5.82 8.12 -1.29
N GLU A 36 -5.25 9.25 -0.86
CA GLU A 36 -5.63 10.56 -1.40
C GLU A 36 -5.24 10.72 -2.88
N ILE A 37 -4.11 10.16 -3.29
CA ILE A 37 -3.73 10.09 -4.72
C ILE A 37 -4.76 9.28 -5.50
N VAL A 38 -5.20 8.13 -4.98
CA VAL A 38 -6.23 7.31 -5.64
C VAL A 38 -7.55 8.06 -5.76
N LYS A 39 -8.00 8.77 -4.70
CA LYS A 39 -9.18 9.63 -4.76
C LYS A 39 -9.05 10.70 -5.85
N THR A 40 -7.89 11.34 -5.94
CA THR A 40 -7.61 12.37 -6.95
C THR A 40 -7.66 11.79 -8.36
N ILE A 41 -7.08 10.59 -8.57
CA ILE A 41 -7.12 9.90 -9.86
C ILE A 41 -8.56 9.56 -10.25
N LEU A 42 -9.38 9.11 -9.30
CA LEU A 42 -10.78 8.75 -9.55
C LEU A 42 -11.69 9.98 -9.76
N ALA A 43 -11.38 11.11 -9.13
CA ALA A 43 -12.12 12.37 -9.31
C ALA A 43 -11.78 13.10 -10.62
N GLY A 44 -10.60 12.86 -11.19
CA GLY A 44 -10.17 13.44 -12.45
C GLY A 44 -10.79 12.74 -13.65
N ASN A 45 -11.92 13.24 -14.15
CA ASN A 45 -12.55 12.75 -15.37
C ASN A 45 -11.69 13.01 -16.62
N GLU A 46 -11.49 11.93 -17.38
CA GLU A 46 -11.43 11.81 -18.85
C GLU A 46 -10.74 12.94 -19.63
N SER A 47 -9.45 12.74 -19.90
CA SER A 47 -9.00 12.99 -21.27
C SER A 47 -9.14 11.67 -22.01
N GLU A 48 -10.19 11.52 -22.83
CA GLU A 48 -10.29 10.44 -23.80
C GLU A 48 -9.24 10.65 -24.89
N ASN A 49 -7.97 10.39 -24.59
CA ASN A 49 -7.01 10.19 -25.65
C ASN A 49 -7.25 8.76 -26.17
N THR A 50 -7.67 8.64 -27.42
CA THR A 50 -7.81 7.32 -28.07
C THR A 50 -6.43 6.68 -28.38
N GLN A 51 -5.40 7.00 -27.57
CA GLN A 51 -4.05 6.54 -27.78
C GLN A 51 -3.86 5.15 -27.16
N CYS A 52 -3.75 4.18 -28.05
CA CYS A 52 -3.46 2.79 -27.71
C CYS A 52 -1.96 2.61 -27.49
N LEU A 53 -1.53 2.40 -26.25
CA LEU A 53 -0.12 2.22 -25.88
C LEU A 53 0.29 0.75 -25.87
N LYS A 54 1.55 0.48 -26.19
CA LYS A 54 2.23 -0.81 -26.04
C LYS A 54 2.84 -0.91 -24.65
N ARG A 55 3.06 -2.14 -24.18
CA ARG A 55 3.64 -2.42 -22.85
C ARG A 55 4.93 -1.65 -22.55
N LYS A 56 5.82 -1.48 -23.55
CA LYS A 56 7.08 -0.74 -23.39
C LYS A 56 6.82 0.75 -23.13
N GLU A 57 5.92 1.36 -23.90
CA GLU A 57 5.54 2.77 -23.74
C GLU A 57 4.89 3.01 -22.37
N VAL A 58 4.03 2.08 -21.92
CA VAL A 58 3.45 2.14 -20.58
C VAL A 58 4.49 2.01 -19.48
N SER A 59 5.46 1.12 -19.65
CA SER A 59 6.59 0.92 -18.73
C SER A 59 7.41 2.20 -18.58
N GLU A 60 7.67 2.91 -19.68
CA GLU A 60 8.42 4.16 -19.70
C GLU A 60 7.61 5.33 -19.09
N ILE A 61 6.35 5.50 -19.49
CA ILE A 61 5.48 6.59 -19.00
C ILE A 61 5.20 6.47 -17.50
N LEU A 62 4.98 5.25 -17.02
CA LEU A 62 4.66 4.99 -15.61
C LEU A 62 5.88 4.62 -14.79
N GLU A 63 7.09 4.63 -15.35
CA GLU A 63 8.33 4.28 -14.64
C GLU A 63 8.23 2.96 -13.85
N ILE A 64 7.57 1.97 -14.44
CA ILE A 64 7.40 0.63 -13.87
C ILE A 64 8.04 -0.39 -14.80
N SER A 65 8.61 -1.46 -14.26
CA SER A 65 9.20 -2.50 -15.09
C SER A 65 8.14 -3.25 -15.90
N MET A 66 8.52 -3.75 -17.09
CA MET A 66 7.65 -4.63 -17.87
C MET A 66 7.28 -5.91 -17.11
N ASP A 67 8.15 -6.39 -16.21
CA ASP A 67 7.86 -7.53 -15.35
C ASP A 67 6.82 -7.20 -14.29
N ALA A 68 6.81 -5.97 -13.74
CA ALA A 68 5.73 -5.53 -12.84
C ALA A 68 4.39 -5.52 -13.57
N LEU A 69 4.33 -4.98 -14.80
CA LEU A 69 3.12 -5.02 -15.63
C LEU A 69 2.64 -6.45 -15.87
N ARG A 70 3.55 -7.37 -16.20
CA ARG A 70 3.23 -8.79 -16.37
C ARG A 70 2.73 -9.41 -15.07
N ASN A 71 3.39 -9.13 -13.96
CA ASN A 71 3.02 -9.64 -12.64
C ASN A 71 1.60 -9.18 -12.24
N TRP A 72 1.27 -7.91 -12.45
CA TRP A 72 -0.05 -7.37 -12.12
C TRP A 72 -1.15 -7.95 -13.01
N GLU A 73 -0.89 -8.18 -14.29
CA GLU A 73 -1.82 -8.89 -15.17
C GLU A 73 -2.03 -10.35 -14.71
N MET A 74 -0.97 -11.07 -14.34
CA MET A 74 -1.06 -12.45 -13.84
C MET A 74 -1.84 -12.58 -12.53
N ASN A 75 -1.73 -11.58 -11.65
CA ASN A 75 -2.50 -11.52 -10.39
C ASN A 75 -3.91 -10.94 -10.57
N GLY A 76 -4.36 -10.70 -11.80
CA GLY A 76 -5.71 -10.23 -12.09
C GLY A 76 -5.99 -8.77 -11.73
N LEU A 77 -4.96 -7.99 -11.41
CA LEU A 77 -5.12 -6.56 -11.13
C LEU A 77 -5.53 -5.78 -12.38
N LEU A 78 -5.34 -6.33 -13.58
CA LEU A 78 -5.60 -5.69 -14.86
C LEU A 78 -5.83 -6.78 -15.92
N THR A 79 -6.73 -6.54 -16.88
CA THR A 79 -6.88 -7.37 -18.08
C THR A 79 -6.67 -6.50 -19.31
N VAL A 80 -5.59 -6.77 -20.06
CA VAL A 80 -5.19 -5.95 -21.22
C VAL A 80 -5.75 -6.54 -22.50
N LYS A 81 -6.36 -5.71 -23.35
CA LYS A 81 -6.84 -6.13 -24.66
C LYS A 81 -5.67 -6.52 -25.57
N ARG A 82 -5.94 -7.41 -26.52
CA ARG A 82 -4.99 -7.79 -27.58
C ARG A 82 -5.54 -7.39 -28.95
N LYS A 83 -4.65 -6.93 -29.83
CA LYS A 83 -4.93 -6.78 -31.26
C LYS A 83 -4.95 -8.16 -31.94
N ASP A 84 -5.47 -8.22 -33.15
CA ASP A 84 -5.53 -9.44 -33.98
C ASP A 84 -4.15 -10.07 -34.20
N ASN A 85 -3.10 -9.25 -34.21
CA ASN A 85 -1.71 -9.69 -34.30
C ASN A 85 -1.11 -10.17 -32.96
N GLY A 86 -1.92 -10.32 -31.91
CA GLY A 86 -1.53 -10.86 -30.60
C GLY A 86 -0.85 -9.87 -29.65
N TYR A 87 -0.57 -8.64 -30.08
CA TYR A 87 0.08 -7.63 -29.25
C TYR A 87 -0.89 -7.00 -28.24
N ARG A 88 -0.39 -6.74 -27.02
CA ARG A 88 -1.12 -6.03 -25.96
C ARG A 88 -1.30 -4.56 -26.28
N VAL A 89 -2.49 -4.05 -25.97
CA VAL A 89 -2.85 -2.64 -26.11
C VAL A 89 -3.47 -2.13 -24.83
N TYR A 90 -2.91 -1.05 -24.32
CA TYR A 90 -3.35 -0.37 -23.12
C TYR A 90 -4.16 0.87 -23.51
N THR A 91 -5.37 0.96 -22.98
CA THR A 91 -6.28 2.09 -23.09
C THR A 91 -6.03 3.10 -21.98
N ASP A 92 -6.57 4.31 -22.10
CA ASP A 92 -6.47 5.31 -21.03
C ASP A 92 -7.06 4.82 -19.70
N GLY A 93 -8.15 4.04 -19.75
CA GLY A 93 -8.70 3.39 -18.57
C GLY A 93 -7.70 2.40 -17.93
N ASP A 94 -6.94 1.67 -18.75
CA ASP A 94 -5.85 0.81 -18.25
C ASP A 94 -4.73 1.65 -17.61
N ILE A 95 -4.41 2.81 -18.19
CA ILE A 95 -3.39 3.71 -17.64
C ILE A 95 -3.84 4.30 -16.29
N GLN A 96 -5.08 4.75 -16.17
CA GLN A 96 -5.64 5.21 -14.89
C GLN A 96 -5.60 4.10 -13.84
N ARG A 97 -6.04 2.90 -14.21
CA ARG A 97 -5.97 1.72 -13.34
C ARG A 97 -4.55 1.39 -12.91
N LEU A 98 -3.58 1.46 -13.82
CA LEU A 98 -2.17 1.24 -13.53
C LEU A 98 -1.57 2.33 -12.63
N LYS A 99 -1.99 3.59 -12.76
CA LYS A 99 -1.60 4.66 -11.82
C LYS A 99 -2.08 4.35 -10.40
N ILE A 100 -3.34 3.89 -10.25
CA ILE A 100 -3.88 3.45 -8.94
C ILE A 100 -3.03 2.31 -8.37
N ILE A 101 -2.77 1.27 -9.17
CA ILE A 101 -1.95 0.13 -8.74
C ILE A 101 -0.55 0.58 -8.33
N ARG A 102 0.10 1.43 -9.13
CA ARG A 102 1.43 1.97 -8.84
C ARG A 102 1.46 2.70 -7.51
N SER A 103 0.56 3.66 -7.30
CA SER A 103 0.51 4.47 -6.07
C SER A 103 0.35 3.60 -4.81
N LEU A 104 -0.54 2.60 -4.86
CA LEU A 104 -0.78 1.70 -3.73
C LEU A 104 0.38 0.73 -3.50
N ARG A 105 1.04 0.24 -4.56
CA ARG A 105 2.23 -0.62 -4.45
C ARG A 105 3.44 0.13 -3.90
N CYS A 106 3.63 1.40 -4.27
CA CYS A 106 4.66 2.25 -3.69
C CYS A 106 4.46 2.50 -2.18
N ALA A 107 3.21 2.45 -1.72
CA ALA A 107 2.86 2.55 -0.31
C ALA A 107 2.65 1.18 0.37
N ASN A 108 3.25 0.12 -0.16
CA ASN A 108 3.33 -1.21 0.46
C ASN A 108 1.99 -1.98 0.60
N TYR A 109 0.87 -1.53 0.06
CA TYR A 109 -0.37 -2.32 0.04
C TYR A 109 -0.20 -3.60 -0.79
N SER A 110 -0.69 -4.73 -0.29
CA SER A 110 -0.62 -6.02 -0.98
C SER A 110 -1.37 -6.03 -2.32
N LEU A 111 -1.06 -6.99 -3.19
CA LEU A 111 -1.78 -7.16 -4.46
C LEU A 111 -3.25 -7.53 -4.22
N GLU A 112 -3.51 -8.27 -3.16
CA GLU A 112 -4.82 -8.75 -2.74
C GLU A 112 -5.70 -7.59 -2.23
N ALA A 113 -5.14 -6.67 -1.42
CA ALA A 113 -5.83 -5.45 -1.01
C ALA A 113 -6.20 -4.56 -2.21
N ILE A 114 -5.26 -4.39 -3.14
CA ILE A 114 -5.47 -3.62 -4.36
C ILE A 114 -6.54 -4.28 -5.24
N LEU A 115 -6.46 -5.60 -5.45
CA LEU A 115 -7.43 -6.35 -6.22
C LEU A 115 -8.84 -6.21 -5.62
N ARG A 116 -8.96 -6.32 -4.29
CA ARG A 116 -10.22 -6.15 -3.57
C ARG A 116 -10.80 -4.76 -3.75
N LEU A 117 -9.98 -3.71 -3.62
CA LEU A 117 -10.40 -2.33 -3.90
C LEU A 117 -10.94 -2.20 -5.34
N LEU A 118 -10.16 -2.66 -6.32
CA LEU A 118 -10.53 -2.53 -7.73
C LEU A 118 -11.82 -3.31 -8.08
N GLN A 119 -12.06 -4.46 -7.44
CA GLN A 119 -13.31 -5.21 -7.56
C GLN A 119 -14.50 -4.46 -6.96
N GLN A 120 -14.33 -3.81 -5.81
CA GLN A 120 -15.40 -3.04 -5.18
C GLN A 120 -15.74 -1.78 -5.99
N LEU A 121 -14.72 -1.03 -6.44
CA LEU A 121 -14.89 0.13 -7.31
C LEU A 121 -15.61 -0.21 -8.62
N SER A 122 -15.35 -1.39 -9.20
CA SER A 122 -16.06 -1.83 -10.41
C SER A 122 -17.57 -2.08 -10.21
N LYS A 123 -18.00 -2.29 -8.96
CA LYS A 123 -19.41 -2.52 -8.60
C LYS A 123 -20.08 -1.28 -8.05
N ASN A 124 -19.32 -0.46 -7.31
CA ASN A 124 -19.79 0.76 -6.68
C ASN A 124 -18.67 1.83 -6.75
N PRO A 125 -18.80 2.86 -7.59
CA PRO A 125 -17.85 3.97 -7.67
C PRO A 125 -17.64 4.71 -6.34
N ASP A 126 -18.67 4.75 -5.47
CA ASP A 126 -18.65 5.42 -4.17
C ASP A 126 -18.03 4.55 -3.05
N THR A 127 -17.30 3.48 -3.42
CA THR A 127 -16.62 2.61 -2.45
C THR A 127 -15.66 3.42 -1.56
N ASP A 128 -15.77 3.25 -0.24
CA ASP A 128 -14.77 3.78 0.69
C ASP A 128 -13.43 3.06 0.49
N ILE A 129 -12.49 3.77 -0.12
CA ILE A 129 -11.16 3.25 -0.48
C ILE A 129 -10.39 2.77 0.75
N ARG A 130 -10.49 3.50 1.88
CA ARG A 130 -9.75 3.15 3.11
C ARG A 130 -10.29 1.86 3.70
N VAL A 131 -11.61 1.72 3.76
CA VAL A 131 -12.27 0.51 4.25
C VAL A 131 -11.95 -0.68 3.33
N ALA A 132 -12.08 -0.49 2.02
CA ALA A 132 -11.79 -1.52 1.03
C ALA A 132 -10.35 -2.03 1.14
N LEU A 133 -9.37 -1.14 1.30
CA LEU A 133 -7.96 -1.50 1.43
C LEU A 133 -7.59 -2.16 2.76
N ASN A 134 -8.42 -2.01 3.81
CA ASN A 134 -8.08 -2.50 5.16
C ASN A 134 -9.00 -3.60 5.70
N THR A 135 -9.93 -4.09 4.89
CA THR A 135 -10.90 -5.12 5.29
C THR A 135 -10.74 -6.37 4.43
N PRO A 136 -9.82 -7.30 4.79
CA PRO A 136 -9.74 -8.62 4.18
C PRO A 136 -11.07 -9.37 4.27
N LYS A 137 -11.35 -10.27 3.33
CA LYS A 137 -12.55 -11.10 3.38
C LYS A 137 -12.34 -12.25 4.38
N GLN A 138 -13.42 -12.73 4.97
CA GLN A 138 -13.38 -13.89 5.89
C GLN A 138 -12.89 -15.18 5.21
N THR A 139 -12.90 -15.22 3.87
CA THR A 139 -12.46 -16.35 3.05
C THR A 139 -10.98 -16.30 2.67
N ASP A 140 -10.24 -15.28 3.12
CA ASP A 140 -8.82 -15.14 2.78
C ASP A 140 -7.99 -16.06 3.71
N ASP A 141 -7.44 -17.14 3.16
CA ASP A 141 -6.70 -18.18 3.93
C ASP A 141 -5.40 -17.65 4.58
N ILE A 142 -4.79 -16.63 3.98
CA ILE A 142 -3.58 -15.96 4.49
C ILE A 142 -3.82 -14.45 4.43
N ILE A 143 -3.86 -13.80 5.59
CA ILE A 143 -3.97 -12.35 5.71
C ILE A 143 -2.60 -11.78 6.06
N SER A 144 -2.00 -11.09 5.11
CA SER A 144 -0.77 -10.32 5.27
C SER A 144 -1.01 -9.03 6.06
N VAL A 145 0.04 -8.55 6.74
CA VAL A 145 0.07 -7.23 7.38
C VAL A 145 -0.32 -6.13 6.38
N CYS A 146 0.13 -6.28 5.13
CA CYS A 146 -0.14 -5.38 4.01
C CYS A 146 -1.59 -5.45 3.48
N ASP A 147 -2.37 -6.48 3.83
CA ASP A 147 -3.80 -6.58 3.47
C ASP A 147 -4.69 -5.65 4.31
N ARG A 148 -4.13 -5.17 5.42
CA ARG A 148 -4.75 -4.27 6.39
C ARG A 148 -3.72 -3.25 6.90
N LEU A 149 -2.94 -2.71 5.96
CA LEU A 149 -1.70 -1.97 6.23
C LEU A 149 -1.86 -0.86 7.28
N ILE A 150 -2.82 0.06 7.09
CA ILE A 150 -3.03 1.16 8.04
C ILE A 150 -3.43 0.63 9.41
N VAL A 151 -4.31 -0.37 9.45
CA VAL A 151 -4.75 -0.98 10.73
C VAL A 151 -3.57 -1.65 11.44
N SER A 152 -2.72 -2.35 10.70
CA SER A 152 -1.51 -2.98 11.23
C SER A 152 -0.51 -1.94 11.75
N LEU A 153 -0.25 -0.86 11.00
CA LEU A 153 0.65 0.22 11.39
C LEU A 153 0.16 0.92 12.66
N LEU A 154 -1.14 1.25 12.73
CA LEU A 154 -1.73 1.82 13.94
C LEU A 154 -1.59 0.88 15.15
N SER A 155 -1.74 -0.43 14.96
CA SER A 155 -1.50 -1.40 16.02
C SER A 155 -0.03 -1.42 16.46
N ALA A 156 0.90 -1.40 15.51
CA ALA A 156 2.33 -1.37 15.78
C ALA A 156 2.74 -0.10 16.52
N GLU A 157 2.19 1.05 16.15
CA GLU A 157 2.41 2.32 16.84
C GLU A 157 1.89 2.30 18.28
N ARG A 158 0.68 1.76 18.52
CA ARG A 158 0.14 1.60 19.89
C ARG A 158 1.04 0.71 20.73
N ASN A 159 1.54 -0.39 20.16
CA ASN A 159 2.46 -1.30 20.83
C ASN A 159 3.79 -0.60 21.15
N ALA A 160 4.36 0.15 20.21
CA ALA A 160 5.59 0.91 20.40
C ALA A 160 5.44 2.00 21.49
N ASN A 161 4.29 2.69 21.53
CA ASN A 161 3.99 3.67 22.59
C ASN A 161 3.87 3.01 23.96
N THR A 162 3.21 1.86 24.05
CA THR A 162 3.10 1.08 25.29
C THR A 162 4.49 0.67 25.79
N LEU A 163 5.34 0.17 24.89
CA LEU A 163 6.71 -0.21 25.22
C LEU A 163 7.54 1.01 25.68
N LEU A 164 7.38 2.16 25.02
CA LEU A 164 8.05 3.40 25.42
C LEU A 164 7.64 3.84 26.83
N GLN A 165 6.35 3.70 27.19
CA GLN A 165 5.87 3.98 28.54
C GLN A 165 6.51 3.02 29.55
N MET A 166 6.49 1.71 29.28
CA MET A 166 7.11 0.71 30.16
C MET A 166 8.61 0.96 30.37
N LEU A 167 9.35 1.33 29.32
CA LEU A 167 10.78 1.63 29.42
C LEU A 167 11.05 2.85 30.30
N LYS A 168 10.23 3.91 30.20
CA LYS A 168 10.33 5.10 31.06
C LYS A 168 10.03 4.76 32.52
N GLU A 169 9.00 3.96 32.78
CA GLU A 169 8.65 3.51 34.13
C GLU A 169 9.77 2.66 34.75
N MET A 170 10.39 1.76 33.96
CA MET A 170 11.55 0.99 34.40
C MET A 170 12.76 1.88 34.67
N GLN A 171 13.03 2.87 33.81
CA GLN A 171 14.12 3.81 33.99
C GLN A 171 14.01 4.55 35.33
N ILE A 172 12.81 5.05 35.69
CA ILE A 172 12.56 5.74 36.97
C ILE A 172 12.68 4.77 38.16
N LYS A 173 12.33 3.50 37.99
CA LYS A 173 12.33 2.52 39.08
C LYS A 173 13.71 1.94 39.39
N PHE A 174 14.62 1.93 38.42
CA PHE A 174 15.93 1.28 38.51
C PHE A 174 17.12 2.24 38.44
N LEU A 175 16.87 3.55 38.30
CA LEU A 175 17.81 4.65 38.54
C LEU A 175 17.40 5.40 39.80
#